data_AF-A0A7U3ZRC5-F1
#
_entry.id   AF-A0A7U3ZRC5-F1
#
_cell.length_a   1.000
_cell.length_b   1.000
_cell.length_c   1.000
_cell.angle_alpha   90.00
_cell.angle_beta   90.00
_cell.angle_gamma   90.00
#
_symmetry.space_group_name_H-M   'P 1'
#
loop_
_entity.id
_entity.type
_entity.pdbx_description
1 polymer ?
#
loop_
_entity_poly.entity_id
_entity_poly.type
_entity_poly.pdbx_seq_one_letter_code
_entity_poly.pdbx_strand_id
1 'polypeptide(L)' 'MQYNEADFVAYALKETNIRVVARNGKYFELENGFQIEVEGRDLYRLSHEGWVISPFDDIGKMCNFLKVNLNSHQ' A
#
# COMPACT_ATOMS: atom_id res chain seq x y z
N MET A 1 -15.82 -18.33 -2.37
CA MET A 1 -14.94 -17.39 -1.64
C MET A 1 -15.11 -16.02 -2.28
N GLN A 2 -15.59 -15.02 -1.54
CA GLN A 2 -15.80 -13.68 -2.07
C GLN A 2 -14.43 -12.98 -2.10
N TYR A 3 -14.03 -12.48 -3.27
CA TYR A 3 -12.76 -11.77 -3.42
C TYR A 3 -12.78 -10.47 -2.62
N ASN A 4 -11.71 -10.22 -1.85
CA ASN A 4 -11.53 -8.99 -1.10
C ASN A 4 -10.20 -8.34 -1.53
N GLU A 5 -10.32 -7.21 -2.21
CA GLU A 5 -9.19 -6.43 -2.71
C GLU A 5 -8.20 -6.06 -1.60
N ALA A 6 -8.70 -5.72 -0.40
CA ALA A 6 -7.82 -5.37 0.72
C ALA A 6 -7.00 -6.58 1.20
N ASP A 7 -7.54 -7.81 1.14
CA ASP A 7 -6.78 -9.00 1.49
C ASP A 7 -5.72 -9.32 0.42
N PHE A 8 -6.00 -9.04 -0.86
CA PHE A 8 -5.01 -9.11 -1.93
C PHE A 8 -3.87 -8.11 -1.75
N VAL A 9 -4.18 -6.86 -1.40
CA VAL A 9 -3.17 -5.83 -1.08
C VAL A 9 -2.32 -6.25 0.12
N ALA A 10 -2.94 -6.75 1.19
CA ALA A 10 -2.21 -7.26 2.36
C ALA A 10 -1.23 -8.38 2.00
N TYR A 11 -1.66 -9.30 1.14
CA TYR A 11 -0.81 -10.37 0.61
C TYR A 11 0.35 -9.80 -0.20
N ALA A 12 0.09 -8.88 -1.14
CA ALA A 12 1.13 -8.28 -1.97
C ALA A 12 2.18 -7.51 -1.16
N LEU A 13 1.76 -6.75 -0.14
CA LEU A 13 2.68 -6.03 0.76
C LEU A 13 3.59 -7.02 1.51
N LYS A 14 3.03 -8.15 1.99
CA LYS A 14 3.80 -9.21 2.64
C LYS A 14 4.80 -9.86 1.70
N GLU A 15 4.39 -10.27 0.50
CA GLU A 15 5.28 -10.90 -0.50
C GLU A 15 6.39 -9.95 -0.96
N THR A 16 6.15 -8.65 -0.87
CA THR A 16 7.12 -7.61 -1.23
C THR A 16 7.98 -7.14 -0.05
N ASN A 17 7.82 -7.76 1.13
CA ASN A 17 8.52 -7.44 2.36
C ASN A 17 8.32 -5.97 2.82
N ILE A 18 7.18 -5.38 2.49
CA ILE A 18 6.76 -4.06 2.98
C ILE A 18 6.03 -4.26 4.29
N ARG A 19 6.53 -3.63 5.36
CA ARG A 19 5.95 -3.78 6.68
C ARG A 19 4.70 -2.91 6.84
N VAL A 20 3.62 -3.54 7.27
CA VAL A 20 2.38 -2.88 7.66
C VAL A 20 2.43 -2.63 9.17
N VAL A 21 2.33 -1.37 9.58
CA VAL A 21 2.30 -0.92 10.98
C VAL A 21 0.92 -1.17 11.58
N ALA A 22 -0.14 -0.80 10.85
CA ALA A 22 -1.52 -1.02 11.24
C ALA A 22 -2.40 -1.30 10.01
N ARG A 23 -3.46 -2.07 10.21
CA ARG A 23 -4.49 -2.34 9.21
C ARG A 23 -5.87 -2.09 9.80
N ASN A 24 -6.67 -1.29 9.12
CA ASN A 24 -8.07 -1.07 9.45
C ASN A 24 -8.94 -1.24 8.20
N GLY A 25 -9.40 -2.48 7.97
CA GLY A 25 -10.18 -2.84 6.78
C GLY A 25 -9.42 -2.59 5.48
N LYS A 26 -9.82 -1.53 4.77
CA LYS A 26 -9.27 -1.08 3.48
C LYS A 26 -8.11 -0.08 3.61
N TYR A 27 -7.77 0.34 4.84
CA TYR A 27 -6.69 1.28 5.14
C TYR A 27 -5.47 0.53 5.71
N PHE A 28 -4.28 0.86 5.21
CA PHE A 28 -3.01 0.31 5.64
C PHE A 28 -2.06 1.45 6.01
N GLU A 29 -1.57 1.43 7.23
CA GLU A 29 -0.47 2.28 7.67
C GLU A 29 0.83 1.52 7.49
N LEU A 30 1.81 2.15 6.84
CA LEU A 30 3.13 1.59 6.59
C LEU A 30 4.19 2.37 7.39
N GLU A 31 5.43 1.91 7.32
CA GLU A 31 6.56 2.64 7.88
C GLU A 31 6.78 3.98 7.16
N ASN A 32 7.53 4.88 7.82
CA ASN A 32 7.90 6.21 7.29
C ASN A 32 6.69 7.06 6.86
N GLY A 33 5.55 6.96 7.54
CA GLY A 33 4.40 7.85 7.32
C GLY A 33 3.59 7.57 6.04
N PHE A 34 3.88 6.48 5.32
CA PHE A 34 3.09 6.07 4.16
C PHE A 34 1.77 5.42 4.56
N GLN A 35 0.74 5.66 3.76
CA GLN A 35 -0.61 5.11 3.96
C GLN A 35 -1.20 4.67 2.62
N ILE A 36 -1.86 3.51 2.61
CA ILE A 36 -2.62 3.01 1.46
C ILE A 36 -4.10 2.98 1.84
N GLU A 37 -4.94 3.50 0.94
CA GLU A 37 -6.37 3.26 0.95
C GLU A 37 -6.75 2.44 -0.31
N VAL A 38 -7.44 1.32 -0.10
CA VAL A 38 -8.01 0.52 -1.18
C VAL A 38 -9.40 1.08 -1.51
N GLU A 39 -9.51 1.83 -2.59
CA GLU A 39 -10.77 2.49 -2.99
C GLU A 39 -11.67 1.55 -3.80
N GLY A 40 -11.07 0.62 -4.53
CA GLY A 40 -11.76 -0.38 -5.32
C GLY A 40 -10.78 -1.36 -5.95
N ARG A 41 -11.32 -2.28 -6.77
CA ARG A 41 -10.49 -3.21 -7.54
C ARG A 41 -9.55 -2.43 -8.45
N ASP A 42 -8.25 -2.74 -8.36
CA ASP A 42 -7.22 -2.08 -9.15
C ASP A 42 -7.22 -0.54 -8.97
N LEU A 43 -7.61 -0.04 -7.78
CA LEU A 43 -7.57 1.37 -7.44
C LEU A 43 -7.09 1.57 -6.00
N TYR A 44 -5.85 2.04 -5.88
CA TYR A 44 -5.17 2.22 -4.61
C TYR A 44 -4.69 3.66 -4.48
N ARG A 45 -5.06 4.33 -3.40
CA ARG A 45 -4.57 5.67 -3.08
C ARG A 45 -3.37 5.57 -2.17
N LEU A 46 -2.22 6.07 -2.62
CA LEU A 46 -1.03 6.21 -1.79
C LEU A 46 -0.96 7.64 -1.23
N SER A 47 -0.80 7.73 0.08
CA SER A 47 -0.58 9.00 0.80
C SER A 47 0.69 8.92 1.65
N HIS A 48 1.29 10.07 1.96
CA HIS A 48 2.42 10.20 2.87
C HIS A 48 2.20 11.43 3.76
N GLU A 49 2.25 11.23 5.07
CA GLU A 49 2.03 12.29 6.07
C GLU A 49 0.72 13.09 5.82
N GLY A 50 -0.34 12.38 5.40
CA GLY A 50 -1.65 12.97 5.12
C GLY A 50 -1.82 13.59 3.73
N TRP A 51 -0.76 13.65 2.91
CA TRP A 51 -0.82 14.15 1.54
C TRP A 51 -0.96 13.02 0.54
N VAL A 52 -1.93 13.13 -0.37
CA VAL A 52 -2.08 12.17 -1.48
C VAL A 52 -0.93 12.35 -2.45
N ILE A 53 -0.11 11.32 -2.64
CA ILE A 53 1.00 11.33 -3.59
C ILE A 53 0.50 10.92 -4.98
N SER A 54 -0.17 9.77 -5.07
CA SER A 54 -0.62 9.22 -6.34
C SER A 54 -1.72 8.18 -6.16
N PRO A 55 -2.70 8.13 -7.07
CA PRO A 55 -3.44 6.90 -7.31
C PRO A 55 -2.55 5.88 -8.04
N PHE A 56 -2.77 4.60 -7.77
CA PHE A 56 -2.19 3.48 -8.48
C PHE A 56 -3.30 2.58 -9.01
N ASP A 57 -3.11 2.11 -10.24
CA ASP A 57 -3.99 1.15 -10.90
C ASP A 57 -3.45 -0.29 -10.86
N ASP A 58 -2.26 -0.47 -10.29
CA ASP A 58 -1.53 -1.73 -10.28
C ASP A 58 -0.77 -1.87 -8.95
N ILE A 59 -1.05 -2.96 -8.23
CA ILE A 59 -0.45 -3.24 -6.91
C ILE A 59 1.07 -3.44 -7.02
N GLY A 60 1.55 -4.02 -8.11
CA GLY A 60 2.98 -4.26 -8.35
C GLY A 60 3.74 -2.95 -8.53
N LYS A 61 3.20 -2.02 -9.33
CA LYS A 61 3.76 -0.67 -9.48
C LYS A 61 3.78 0.07 -8.14
N MET A 62 2.70 0.00 -7.36
CA MET A 62 2.64 0.64 -6.04
C MET A 62 3.69 0.06 -5.09
N CYS A 63 3.79 -1.27 -4.99
CA CYS A 63 4.80 -1.92 -4.15
C CYS A 63 6.22 -1.61 -4.61
N ASN A 64 6.48 -1.52 -5.92
CA ASN A 64 7.79 -1.14 -6.43
C ASN A 64 8.15 0.31 -6.05
N PHE A 65 7.19 1.23 -6.18
CA PHE A 65 7.36 2.61 -5.72
C PHE A 65 7.70 2.66 -4.22
N LEU A 66 6.93 1.94 -3.40
CA LEU A 66 7.16 1.85 -1.95
C LEU A 66 8.54 1.27 -1.62
N LYS A 67 8.97 0.22 -2.30
CA LYS A 67 10.32 -0.36 -2.10
C LYS A 67 11.44 0.64 -2.33
N VAL A 68 11.33 1.46 -3.38
CA VAL A 68 12.36 2.48 -3.67
C VAL A 68 12.34 3.57 -2.59
N ASN A 69 11.16 4.05 -2.20
CA ASN A 69 11.04 5.20 -1.30
C ASN A 69 11.22 4.83 0.18
N LEU A 70 10.84 3.63 0.61
CA LEU A 70 11.05 3.15 1.98
C LEU A 70 12.52 2.81 2.26
N ASN A 71 13.26 2.34 1.26
CA ASN A 71 14.67 1.95 1.41
C ASN A 71 15.66 3.09 1.16
N SER A 72 15.20 4.32 0.88
CA SER A 72 16.07 5.47 0.55
C SER A 72 16.84 6.09 1.74
N HIS A 73 17.07 5.33 2.81
CA HIS A 73 17.85 5.74 3.99
C HIS A 73 19.02 4.79 4.32
N GLN A 74 19.65 4.18 3.32
CA GLN A 74 20.98 3.58 3.49
C GLN A 74 22.09 4.54 3.08
#